data_AF-A0A956F535-F1
#
_entry.id   AF-A0A956F535-F1
#
_cell.length_a   1.000
_cell.length_b   1.000
_cell.length_c   1.000
_cell.angle_alpha   90.00
_cell.angle_beta   90.00
_cell.angle_gamma   90.00
#
_symmetry.space_group_name_H-M   'P 1'
#
loop_
_entity.id
_entity.type
_entity.pdbx_description
1 polymer ?
#
loop_
_entity_poly.entity_id
_entity_poly.type
_entity_poly.pdbx_seq_one_letter_code
_entity_poly.pdbx_strand_id
1 'polypeptide(L)'
;MAMPNMPAMGGGGGKLKFIGGGILAVLIAVGGIGFTVLKNKFIAPKGKMTYSSAGLKSSDKPDGDVMMTGVAANAKKWKKDAFWWSTNYQAVRNDGTVDVSKGAQVMYVSPSKVSSPSKTVRKDSIRKYVFTSSFVDHSRKWNATNQWKGVEAPALPTCTIKQLAKNLEKEGLTAGKTVRISFDPSFDWGAEQVWHVRGEDPKIDQSYSFKDCSKVDKNGAPTGKGDAAGGEGEGGDGDAE
;
A
#
# COMPACT_ATOMS: atom_id res chain seq x y z
N MET A 1 50.22 -50.80 -22.02
CA MET A 1 49.29 -51.89 -21.69
C MET A 1 49.65 -52.46 -20.34
N ALA A 2 48.65 -52.95 -19.60
CA ALA A 2 48.67 -53.53 -18.25
C ALA A 2 48.75 -52.52 -17.06
N MET A 3 47.62 -52.31 -16.40
CA MET A 3 47.57 -52.21 -14.94
C MET A 3 47.46 -53.63 -14.38
N PRO A 4 47.99 -53.89 -13.17
CA PRO A 4 47.07 -54.37 -12.15
C PRO A 4 47.34 -53.85 -10.71
N ASN A 5 46.23 -53.55 -10.05
CA ASN A 5 45.86 -53.85 -8.66
C ASN A 5 46.66 -53.32 -7.45
N MET A 6 45.90 -52.66 -6.54
CA MET A 6 46.26 -52.37 -5.15
C MET A 6 46.11 -53.62 -4.25
N PRO A 7 46.69 -53.60 -3.03
CA PRO A 7 45.87 -53.63 -1.82
C PRO A 7 46.35 -52.59 -0.77
N ALA A 8 45.48 -51.73 -0.25
CA ALA A 8 44.60 -51.92 0.91
C ALA A 8 45.30 -51.75 2.28
N MET A 9 44.89 -50.73 3.04
CA MET A 9 44.62 -50.71 4.51
C MET A 9 44.54 -49.24 4.93
N GLY A 10 43.35 -48.73 5.28
CA GLY A 10 42.80 -48.77 6.64
C GLY A 10 42.85 -47.34 7.21
N GLY A 11 41.89 -46.78 7.94
CA GLY A 11 40.63 -47.22 8.52
C GLY A 11 40.08 -46.07 9.38
N GLY A 12 38.78 -46.10 9.69
CA GLY A 12 38.10 -45.21 10.64
C GLY A 12 37.25 -44.14 9.96
N GLY A 13 35.93 -44.03 10.15
CA GLY A 13 35.02 -44.66 11.11
C GLY A 13 33.91 -43.65 11.40
N GLY A 14 32.66 -43.97 11.06
CA GLY A 14 31.50 -43.11 11.33
C GLY A 14 30.20 -43.73 10.84
N LYS A 15 29.57 -44.53 11.72
CA LYS A 15 28.35 -45.32 11.46
C LYS A 15 27.10 -44.43 11.54
N LEU A 16 26.21 -44.49 10.56
CA LEU A 16 24.77 -44.34 10.81
C LEU A 16 24.01 -45.38 9.97
N LYS A 17 23.43 -46.36 10.65
CA LYS A 17 22.71 -47.49 10.05
C LYS A 17 21.32 -47.03 9.60
N PHE A 18 21.03 -47.17 8.31
CA PHE A 18 19.67 -47.13 7.76
C PHE A 18 18.91 -48.38 8.21
N ILE A 19 18.01 -48.23 9.18
CA ILE A 19 16.94 -49.19 9.47
C ILE A 19 15.67 -48.38 9.68
N GLY A 20 14.66 -48.58 8.82
CA GLY A 20 13.32 -48.03 9.05
C GLY A 20 12.60 -47.42 7.83
N GLY A 21 12.67 -48.03 6.65
CA GLY A 21 11.98 -47.56 5.44
C GLY A 21 10.44 -47.68 5.45
N GLY A 22 9.81 -48.14 6.55
CA GLY A 22 8.36 -48.39 6.60
C GLY A 22 7.51 -47.30 7.29
N ILE A 23 8.10 -46.44 8.13
CA ILE A 23 7.33 -45.51 8.99
C ILE A 23 7.30 -44.07 8.44
N LEU A 24 8.22 -43.69 7.55
CA LEU A 24 8.26 -42.32 7.01
C LEU A 24 7.15 -42.04 5.98
N ALA A 25 6.61 -43.07 5.33
CA ALA A 25 5.54 -42.91 4.34
C ALA A 25 4.17 -42.56 4.98
N VAL A 26 3.92 -43.00 6.22
CA VAL A 26 2.64 -42.72 6.91
C VAL A 26 2.62 -41.31 7.51
N LEU A 27 3.76 -40.76 7.93
CA LEU A 27 3.85 -39.36 8.37
C LEU A 27 3.73 -38.36 7.21
N ILE A 28 4.10 -38.74 5.98
CA ILE A 28 3.92 -37.90 4.78
C ILE A 28 2.47 -37.96 4.28
N ALA A 29 1.76 -39.07 4.47
CA ALA A 29 0.35 -39.20 4.07
C ALA A 29 -0.61 -38.39 4.97
N VAL A 30 -0.39 -38.38 6.29
CA VAL A 30 -1.21 -37.57 7.22
C VAL A 30 -0.71 -36.11 7.29
N GLY A 31 0.60 -35.90 7.15
CA GLY A 31 1.22 -34.56 7.09
C GLY A 31 0.99 -33.82 5.77
N GLY A 32 0.67 -34.49 4.67
CA GLY A 32 0.49 -33.88 3.35
C GLY A 32 -0.67 -32.90 3.27
N ILE A 33 -1.80 -33.21 3.90
CA ILE A 33 -2.96 -32.31 3.97
C ILE A 33 -2.66 -31.15 4.92
N GLY A 34 -2.08 -31.42 6.10
CA GLY A 34 -1.69 -30.39 7.07
C GLY A 34 -0.64 -29.42 6.54
N PHE A 35 0.38 -29.91 5.84
CA PHE A 35 1.46 -29.11 5.25
C PHE A 35 0.99 -28.29 4.05
N THR A 36 0.03 -28.79 3.26
CA THR A 36 -0.55 -28.03 2.15
C THR A 36 -1.49 -26.93 2.66
N VAL A 37 -2.26 -27.19 3.72
CA VAL A 37 -3.11 -26.19 4.39
C VAL A 37 -2.25 -25.13 5.10
N LEU A 38 -1.14 -25.53 5.75
CA LEU A 38 -0.18 -24.59 6.32
C LEU A 38 0.53 -23.77 5.24
N LYS A 39 1.04 -24.39 4.17
CA LYS A 39 1.68 -23.66 3.06
C LYS A 39 0.73 -22.66 2.41
N ASN A 40 -0.55 -22.99 2.21
CA ASN A 40 -1.50 -22.05 1.62
C ASN A 40 -1.88 -20.90 2.56
N LYS A 41 -1.77 -21.09 3.89
CA LYS A 41 -1.93 -20.00 4.87
C LYS A 41 -0.70 -19.09 4.98
N PHE A 42 0.51 -19.60 4.70
CA PHE A 42 1.76 -18.84 4.89
C PHE A 42 2.46 -18.41 3.59
N ILE A 43 2.15 -19.04 2.45
CA ILE A 43 2.74 -18.75 1.14
C ILE A 43 1.61 -18.34 0.20
N ALA A 44 1.48 -17.04 0.00
CA ALA A 44 0.53 -16.52 -0.97
C ALA A 44 0.89 -17.03 -2.39
N PRO A 45 -0.10 -17.35 -3.24
CA PRO A 45 0.14 -17.69 -4.64
C PRO A 45 0.95 -16.61 -5.36
N LYS A 46 1.69 -16.98 -6.42
CA LYS A 46 2.50 -16.02 -7.18
C LYS A 46 1.65 -14.82 -7.62
N GLY A 47 2.12 -13.62 -7.31
CA GLY A 47 1.37 -12.39 -7.61
C GLY A 47 0.32 -12.03 -6.56
N LYS A 48 0.27 -12.73 -5.42
CA LYS A 48 -0.57 -12.40 -4.28
C LYS A 48 0.28 -12.24 -3.02
N MET A 49 -0.24 -11.50 -2.06
CA MET A 49 0.37 -11.25 -0.76
C MET A 49 -0.71 -11.37 0.32
N THR A 50 -0.37 -11.98 1.46
CA THR A 50 -1.28 -11.99 2.61
C THR A 50 -1.26 -10.62 3.29
N TYR A 51 -2.36 -10.26 3.96
CA TYR A 51 -2.41 -9.03 4.76
C TYR A 51 -1.34 -9.00 5.85
N SER A 52 -1.09 -10.13 6.52
CA SER A 52 -0.03 -10.24 7.53
C SER A 52 1.36 -9.95 6.95
N SER A 53 1.66 -10.43 5.73
CA SER A 53 2.94 -10.15 5.06
C SER A 53 3.07 -8.69 4.60
N ALA A 54 1.95 -7.96 4.50
CA ALA A 54 1.89 -6.52 4.29
C ALA A 54 1.86 -5.73 5.62
N GLY A 55 1.99 -6.37 6.78
CA GLY A 55 1.90 -5.72 8.09
C GLY A 55 0.48 -5.27 8.46
N LEU A 56 -0.56 -5.74 7.75
CA LEU A 56 -1.95 -5.41 8.02
C LEU A 56 -2.59 -6.45 8.94
N LYS A 57 -3.36 -5.96 9.93
CA LYS A 57 -3.96 -6.79 10.99
C LYS A 57 -5.17 -7.59 10.53
N SER A 58 -5.93 -7.10 9.56
CA SER A 58 -7.15 -7.74 9.07
C SER A 58 -7.43 -7.35 7.62
N SER A 59 -8.02 -8.26 6.86
CA SER A 59 -8.53 -8.03 5.50
C SER A 59 -9.94 -7.42 5.47
N ASP A 60 -10.69 -7.48 6.56
CA ASP A 60 -12.08 -6.98 6.61
C ASP A 60 -12.14 -5.45 6.78
N LYS A 61 -11.20 -4.92 7.56
CA LYS A 61 -11.08 -3.48 7.87
C LYS A 61 -9.60 -3.06 7.92
N PRO A 62 -8.85 -3.19 6.82
CA PRO A 62 -7.48 -2.73 6.81
C PRO A 62 -7.39 -1.23 7.04
N ASP A 63 -6.33 -0.86 7.74
CA ASP A 63 -5.99 0.50 8.09
C ASP A 63 -5.46 1.25 6.85
N GLY A 64 -6.15 2.30 6.42
CA GLY A 64 -5.80 3.08 5.23
C GLY A 64 -4.39 3.68 5.31
N ASP A 65 -3.91 4.00 6.51
CA ASP A 65 -2.57 4.55 6.76
C ASP A 65 -1.47 3.52 6.49
N VAL A 66 -1.76 2.25 6.78
CA VAL A 66 -0.80 1.15 6.69
C VAL A 66 -0.82 0.50 5.30
N MET A 67 -1.91 0.58 4.55
CA MET A 67 -2.03 -0.04 3.23
C MET A 67 -0.94 0.43 2.25
N MET A 68 -0.60 1.72 2.26
CA MET A 68 0.44 2.28 1.40
C MET A 68 1.84 1.77 1.77
N THR A 69 2.20 1.87 3.05
CA THR A 69 3.55 1.51 3.54
C THR A 69 3.74 0.00 3.64
N GLY A 70 2.68 -0.75 3.89
CA GLY A 70 2.66 -2.20 4.03
C GLY A 70 3.09 -2.96 2.77
N VAL A 71 2.85 -2.39 1.59
CA VAL A 71 3.28 -2.98 0.31
C VAL A 71 4.62 -2.43 -0.20
N ALA A 72 5.19 -1.43 0.47
CA ALA A 72 6.41 -0.74 0.03
C ALA A 72 7.61 -1.68 -0.10
N ALA A 73 7.81 -2.56 0.89
CA ALA A 73 8.91 -3.52 0.88
C ALA A 73 8.78 -4.52 -0.27
N ASN A 74 7.56 -4.95 -0.60
CA ASN A 74 7.32 -5.81 -1.76
C ASN A 74 7.61 -5.07 -3.07
N ALA A 75 7.21 -3.80 -3.17
CA ALA A 75 7.49 -2.98 -4.35
C ALA A 75 9.00 -2.81 -4.58
N LYS A 76 9.75 -2.51 -3.51
CA LYS A 76 11.21 -2.38 -3.55
C LYS A 76 11.93 -3.70 -3.88
N LYS A 77 11.37 -4.85 -3.50
CA LYS A 77 11.86 -6.18 -3.92
C LYS A 77 11.64 -6.43 -5.41
N TRP A 78 10.58 -5.89 -5.99
CA TRP A 78 10.33 -5.99 -7.44
C TRP A 78 11.25 -5.08 -8.25
N LYS A 79 11.35 -3.80 -7.88
CA LYS A 79 12.29 -2.84 -8.45
C LYS A 79 12.86 -1.98 -7.32
N LYS A 80 14.20 -1.93 -7.21
CA LYS A 80 14.88 -1.22 -6.12
C LYS A 80 14.56 0.28 -6.06
N ASP A 81 14.29 0.88 -7.21
CA ASP A 81 13.93 2.29 -7.36
C ASP A 81 12.41 2.55 -7.28
N ALA A 82 11.59 1.53 -6.99
CA ALA A 82 10.16 1.72 -6.89
C ALA A 82 9.77 2.64 -5.73
N PHE A 83 8.90 3.60 -6.01
CA PHE A 83 8.30 4.48 -5.02
C PHE A 83 6.77 4.55 -5.21
N TRP A 84 6.08 4.99 -4.17
CA TRP A 84 4.62 5.13 -4.16
C TRP A 84 4.19 6.25 -5.11
N TRP A 85 3.26 5.97 -6.02
CA TRP A 85 2.80 6.94 -7.02
C TRP A 85 1.38 7.43 -6.76
N SER A 86 0.45 6.52 -6.45
CA SER A 86 -0.95 6.89 -6.27
C SER A 86 -1.68 5.93 -5.35
N THR A 87 -2.81 6.40 -4.83
CA THR A 87 -3.72 5.64 -3.98
C THR A 87 -5.15 5.92 -4.39
N ASN A 88 -5.99 4.89 -4.36
CA ASN A 88 -7.42 5.03 -4.60
C ASN A 88 -8.19 4.06 -3.72
N TYR A 89 -8.82 4.57 -2.67
CA TYR A 89 -9.68 3.83 -1.75
C TYR A 89 -11.12 4.25 -2.01
N GLN A 90 -11.96 3.33 -2.49
CA GLN A 90 -13.31 3.66 -2.92
C GLN A 90 -14.28 3.88 -1.76
N ALA A 91 -13.99 3.31 -0.59
CA ALA A 91 -14.88 3.34 0.56
C ALA A 91 -14.07 3.35 1.87
N VAL A 92 -13.65 4.54 2.29
CA VAL A 92 -13.03 4.81 3.59
C VAL A 92 -14.12 5.14 4.61
N ARG A 93 -14.08 4.49 5.76
CA ARG A 93 -15.00 4.69 6.89
C ARG A 93 -14.51 5.84 7.79
N ASN A 94 -15.37 6.30 8.70
CA ASN A 94 -15.05 7.39 9.63
C ASN A 94 -13.87 7.07 10.57
N ASP A 95 -13.57 5.80 10.81
CA ASP A 95 -12.39 5.36 11.60
C ASP A 95 -11.09 5.26 10.78
N GLY A 96 -11.11 5.61 9.50
CA GLY A 96 -9.98 5.54 8.57
C GLY A 96 -9.68 4.13 8.05
N THR A 97 -10.50 3.12 8.37
CA THR A 97 -10.41 1.80 7.75
C THR A 97 -11.06 1.79 6.37
N VAL A 98 -10.62 0.88 5.51
CA VAL A 98 -11.08 0.79 4.12
C VAL A 98 -11.97 -0.44 3.92
N ASP A 99 -13.12 -0.26 3.27
CA ASP A 99 -13.92 -1.36 2.74
C ASP A 99 -13.36 -1.83 1.40
N VAL A 100 -12.48 -2.85 1.46
CA VAL A 100 -11.80 -3.37 0.28
C VAL A 100 -12.74 -4.09 -0.69
N SER A 101 -13.97 -4.45 -0.27
CA SER A 101 -14.97 -5.05 -1.17
C SER A 101 -15.48 -4.06 -2.22
N LYS A 102 -15.38 -2.75 -1.94
CA LYS A 102 -15.72 -1.66 -2.87
C LYS A 102 -14.55 -1.24 -3.76
N GLY A 103 -13.36 -1.75 -3.47
CA GLY A 103 -12.14 -1.48 -4.22
C GLY A 103 -11.17 -0.60 -3.45
N ALA A 104 -9.93 -1.07 -3.36
CA ALA A 104 -8.83 -0.32 -2.79
C ALA A 104 -7.53 -0.66 -3.53
N GLN A 105 -6.79 0.36 -3.92
CA GLN A 105 -5.60 0.22 -4.75
C GLN A 105 -4.49 1.16 -4.28
N VAL A 106 -3.27 0.64 -4.25
CA VAL A 106 -2.04 1.43 -4.13
C VAL A 106 -1.15 1.14 -5.34
N MET A 107 -0.57 2.17 -5.95
CA MET A 107 0.30 2.04 -7.11
C MET A 107 1.73 2.45 -6.77
N TYR A 108 2.68 1.65 -7.25
CA TYR A 108 4.10 1.93 -7.21
C TYR A 108 4.67 1.98 -8.63
N VAL A 109 5.61 2.87 -8.86
CA VAL A 109 6.26 3.11 -10.16
C VAL A 109 7.76 2.99 -10.01
N SER A 110 8.42 2.40 -11.00
CA SER A 110 9.88 2.41 -11.14
C SER A 110 10.28 3.52 -12.11
N PRO A 111 10.85 4.64 -11.64
CA PRO A 111 11.17 5.80 -12.47
C PRO A 111 12.15 5.45 -13.60
N SER A 112 13.18 4.64 -13.34
CA SER A 112 14.16 4.25 -14.37
C SER A 112 13.52 3.42 -15.50
N LYS A 113 12.45 2.69 -15.20
CA LYS A 113 11.77 1.82 -16.17
C LYS A 113 10.69 2.57 -16.92
N VAL A 114 9.88 3.37 -16.22
CA VAL A 114 8.77 4.12 -16.83
C VAL A 114 9.26 5.21 -17.79
N SER A 115 10.44 5.77 -17.51
CA SER A 115 11.11 6.77 -18.32
C SER A 115 12.00 6.17 -19.41
N SER A 116 12.06 4.84 -19.55
CA SER A 116 12.89 4.19 -20.57
C SER A 116 12.34 4.46 -21.98
N PRO A 117 13.20 4.70 -23.00
CA PRO A 117 12.74 4.78 -24.39
C PRO A 117 12.23 3.43 -24.92
N SER A 118 12.65 2.31 -24.35
CA SER A 118 12.22 0.97 -24.77
C SER A 118 10.82 0.63 -24.26
N LYS A 119 9.88 0.40 -25.18
CA LYS A 119 8.52 -0.09 -24.88
C LYS A 119 8.55 -1.38 -24.05
N THR A 120 9.47 -2.30 -24.36
CA THR A 120 9.58 -3.59 -23.65
C THR A 120 10.00 -3.41 -22.19
N VAL A 121 10.85 -2.41 -21.90
CA VAL A 121 11.24 -2.07 -20.52
C VAL A 121 10.07 -1.44 -19.76
N ARG A 122 9.28 -0.57 -20.41
CA ARG A 122 8.09 0.06 -19.81
C ARG A 122 6.93 -0.90 -19.53
N LYS A 123 6.96 -2.13 -20.07
CA LYS A 123 5.91 -3.15 -19.82
C LYS A 123 5.87 -3.65 -18.38
N ASP A 124 6.94 -3.45 -17.62
CA ASP A 124 7.09 -3.87 -16.22
C ASP A 124 7.61 -2.70 -15.37
N SER A 125 7.02 -1.52 -15.56
CA SER A 125 7.40 -0.28 -14.85
C SER A 125 6.38 0.18 -13.82
N ILE A 126 5.17 -0.39 -13.82
CA ILE A 126 4.10 -0.06 -12.89
C ILE A 126 3.63 -1.33 -12.18
N ARG A 127 3.47 -1.25 -10.86
CA ARG A 127 2.86 -2.30 -10.06
C ARG A 127 1.72 -1.72 -9.25
N LYS A 128 0.56 -2.34 -9.40
CA LYS A 128 -0.64 -2.03 -8.60
C LYS A 128 -0.86 -3.14 -7.60
N TYR A 129 -1.13 -2.74 -6.38
CA TYR A 129 -1.55 -3.59 -5.27
C TYR A 129 -3.04 -3.36 -5.09
N VAL A 130 -3.84 -4.36 -5.46
CA VAL A 130 -5.30 -4.35 -5.34
C VAL A 130 -5.65 -5.15 -4.10
N PHE A 131 -6.24 -4.47 -3.11
CA PHE A 131 -6.63 -5.09 -1.86
C PHE A 131 -8.02 -5.70 -2.04
N THR A 132 -8.14 -6.99 -1.71
CA THR A 132 -9.38 -7.76 -1.78
C THR A 132 -9.74 -8.28 -0.40
N SER A 133 -10.94 -8.83 -0.21
CA SER A 133 -11.36 -9.38 1.07
C SER A 133 -10.48 -10.51 1.63
N SER A 134 -9.55 -11.07 0.84
CA SER A 134 -8.72 -12.21 1.26
C SER A 134 -7.21 -12.02 1.07
N PHE A 135 -6.78 -11.17 0.13
CA PHE A 135 -5.36 -10.97 -0.18
C PHE A 135 -5.12 -9.64 -0.89
N VAL A 136 -3.84 -9.25 -0.99
CA VAL A 136 -3.38 -8.16 -1.84
C VAL A 136 -2.91 -8.76 -3.18
N ASP A 137 -3.61 -8.45 -4.26
CA ASP A 137 -3.27 -8.87 -5.62
C ASP A 137 -2.30 -7.88 -6.28
N HIS A 138 -1.18 -8.39 -6.77
CA HIS A 138 -0.22 -7.66 -7.57
C HIS A 138 0.26 -8.50 -8.77
N SER A 139 -0.57 -9.44 -9.22
CA SER A 139 -0.29 -10.37 -10.31
C SER A 139 -0.44 -9.71 -11.68
N ARG A 140 -1.34 -8.73 -11.78
CA ARG A 140 -1.59 -7.99 -13.00
C ARG A 140 -0.39 -7.12 -13.35
N LYS A 141 0.09 -7.26 -14.59
CA LYS A 141 1.11 -6.38 -15.14
C LYS A 141 0.47 -5.08 -15.60
N TRP A 142 1.07 -3.96 -15.20
CA TRP A 142 0.69 -2.63 -15.64
C TRP A 142 1.89 -1.98 -16.32
N ASN A 143 1.62 -1.25 -17.39
CA ASN A 143 2.65 -0.71 -18.25
C ASN A 143 2.41 0.76 -18.56
N ALA A 144 3.49 1.51 -18.73
CA ALA A 144 3.43 2.82 -19.34
C ALA A 144 3.52 2.70 -20.86
N THR A 145 2.41 3.00 -21.54
CA THR A 145 2.32 2.96 -23.01
C THR A 145 3.32 3.93 -23.63
N ASN A 146 3.37 5.15 -23.08
CA ASN A 146 4.29 6.21 -23.46
C ASN A 146 5.40 6.37 -22.44
N GLN A 147 6.51 6.96 -22.86
CA GLN A 147 7.59 7.34 -21.95
C GLN A 147 7.09 8.45 -21.03
N TRP A 148 7.28 8.29 -19.73
CA TRP A 148 7.02 9.37 -18.78
C TRP A 148 8.28 10.23 -18.63
N LYS A 149 8.10 11.54 -18.42
CA LYS A 149 9.19 12.50 -18.20
C LYS A 149 9.00 13.15 -16.83
N GLY A 150 10.09 13.54 -16.17
CA GLY A 150 10.02 14.23 -14.88
C GLY A 150 9.34 13.42 -13.78
N VAL A 151 9.53 12.09 -13.76
CA VAL A 151 8.86 11.20 -12.81
C VAL A 151 9.56 11.31 -11.46
N GLU A 152 8.97 12.10 -10.57
CA GLU A 152 9.45 12.33 -9.21
C GLU A 152 8.55 11.65 -8.19
N ALA A 153 9.13 11.31 -7.03
CA ALA A 153 8.38 10.70 -5.94
C ALA A 153 7.46 11.72 -5.28
N PRO A 154 6.15 11.45 -5.18
CA PRO A 154 5.27 12.20 -4.31
C PRO A 154 5.80 12.24 -2.88
N ALA A 155 5.53 13.35 -2.19
CA ALA A 155 5.81 13.43 -0.76
C ALA A 155 4.86 12.48 -0.04
N LEU A 156 5.36 11.78 0.98
CA LEU A 156 4.46 11.01 1.82
C LEU A 156 3.53 11.95 2.58
N PRO A 157 2.22 11.67 2.63
CA PRO A 157 1.26 12.51 3.33
C PRO A 157 1.52 12.48 4.85
N THR A 158 1.60 13.67 5.45
CA THR A 158 1.63 13.86 6.91
C THR A 158 0.21 13.77 7.47
N CYS A 159 -0.76 14.32 6.74
CA CYS A 159 -2.18 14.13 6.93
C CYS A 159 -2.55 12.68 6.62
N THR A 160 -2.73 11.87 7.66
CA THR A 160 -3.08 10.46 7.49
C THR A 160 -4.55 10.28 7.10
N ILE A 161 -4.90 9.12 6.54
CA ILE A 161 -6.28 8.76 6.20
C ILE A 161 -7.17 8.78 7.44
N LYS A 162 -6.67 8.35 8.60
CA LYS A 162 -7.42 8.45 9.86
C LYS A 162 -7.65 9.89 10.30
N GLN A 163 -6.64 10.75 10.21
CA GLN A 163 -6.80 12.16 10.56
C GLN A 163 -7.80 12.84 9.62
N LEU A 164 -7.70 12.57 8.32
CA LEU A 164 -8.65 13.06 7.33
C LEU A 164 -10.06 12.54 7.60
N ALA A 165 -10.23 11.24 7.86
CA ALA A 165 -11.54 10.66 8.18
C ALA A 165 -12.19 11.30 9.41
N LYS A 166 -11.40 11.63 10.45
CA LYS A 166 -11.87 12.39 11.61
C LYS A 166 -12.33 13.81 11.25
N ASN A 167 -11.61 14.51 10.39
CA ASN A 167 -12.04 15.83 9.92
C ASN A 167 -13.37 15.75 9.16
N LEU A 168 -13.56 14.69 8.38
CA LEU A 168 -14.78 14.44 7.60
C LEU A 168 -15.99 14.06 8.46
N GLU A 169 -15.81 13.69 9.74
CA GLU A 169 -16.95 13.49 10.66
C GLU A 169 -17.78 14.77 10.79
N LYS A 170 -17.12 15.94 10.80
CA LYS A 170 -17.78 17.26 10.79
C LYS A 170 -18.55 17.53 9.50
N GLU A 171 -18.21 16.83 8.42
CA GLU A 171 -18.88 16.89 7.12
C GLU A 171 -19.91 15.76 6.94
N GLY A 172 -20.22 15.03 8.01
CA GLY A 172 -21.27 14.01 8.04
C GLY A 172 -20.81 12.59 7.73
N LEU A 173 -19.50 12.32 7.70
CA LEU A 173 -18.97 10.94 7.60
C LEU A 173 -19.18 10.21 8.94
N THR A 174 -20.34 9.60 9.11
CA THR A 174 -20.70 8.85 10.31
C THR A 174 -20.49 7.34 10.14
N ALA A 175 -20.64 6.59 11.24
CA ALA A 175 -20.62 5.14 11.20
C ALA A 175 -21.66 4.61 10.20
N GLY A 176 -21.22 3.73 9.29
CA GLY A 176 -22.05 3.16 8.22
C GLY A 176 -21.97 3.90 6.88
N LYS A 177 -21.40 5.11 6.86
CA LYS A 177 -21.11 5.85 5.62
C LYS A 177 -19.66 5.67 5.18
N THR A 178 -19.41 5.92 3.90
CA THR A 178 -18.07 5.85 3.34
C THR A 178 -17.84 6.90 2.28
N VAL A 179 -16.60 7.36 2.17
CA VAL A 179 -16.15 8.24 1.10
C VAL A 179 -15.04 7.58 0.29
N ARG A 180 -14.89 7.98 -0.96
CA ARG A 180 -13.70 7.71 -1.75
C ARG A 180 -12.61 8.70 -1.35
N ILE A 181 -11.41 8.19 -1.07
CA ILE A 181 -10.20 9.00 -0.87
C ILE A 181 -9.15 8.55 -1.87
N SER A 182 -8.61 9.50 -2.63
CA SER A 182 -7.63 9.20 -3.66
C SER A 182 -6.60 10.30 -3.84
N PHE A 183 -5.44 9.91 -4.35
CA PHE A 183 -4.40 10.81 -4.83
C PHE A 183 -3.81 10.19 -6.08
N ASP A 184 -3.64 10.98 -7.14
CA ASP A 184 -2.92 10.61 -8.34
C ASP A 184 -2.25 11.86 -8.91
N PRO A 185 -0.91 11.91 -8.92
CA PRO A 185 -0.16 13.09 -9.34
C PRO A 185 -0.37 13.42 -10.82
N SER A 186 -0.92 12.50 -11.62
CA SER A 186 -1.28 12.76 -13.02
C SER A 186 -2.45 13.75 -13.15
N PHE A 187 -3.24 13.94 -12.08
CA PHE A 187 -4.37 14.86 -12.02
C PHE A 187 -4.12 16.04 -11.07
N ASP A 188 -3.05 15.99 -10.28
CA ASP A 188 -2.70 16.98 -9.28
C ASP A 188 -1.62 17.92 -9.84
N TRP A 189 -2.06 18.96 -10.56
CA TRP A 189 -1.19 19.87 -11.32
C TRP A 189 -0.78 21.11 -10.51
N GLY A 190 -1.21 21.17 -9.25
CA GLY A 190 -0.91 22.24 -8.32
C GLY A 190 0.48 22.10 -7.68
N ALA A 191 0.92 23.16 -7.00
CA ALA A 191 2.16 23.14 -6.22
C ALA A 191 2.06 22.28 -4.95
N GLU A 192 0.84 21.94 -4.53
CA GLU A 192 0.55 21.18 -3.33
C GLU A 192 -0.15 19.86 -3.66
N GLN A 193 0.32 18.77 -3.04
CA GLN A 193 -0.29 17.44 -3.18
C GLN A 193 -1.48 17.31 -2.24
N VAL A 194 -2.59 16.80 -2.76
CA VAL A 194 -3.86 16.78 -2.04
C VAL A 194 -4.55 15.42 -2.07
N TRP A 195 -5.28 15.14 -1.00
CA TRP A 195 -6.27 14.07 -0.98
C TRP A 195 -7.54 14.56 -1.66
N HIS A 196 -7.94 13.90 -2.74
CA HIS A 196 -9.27 14.08 -3.31
C HIS A 196 -10.27 13.17 -2.60
N VAL A 197 -11.26 13.80 -1.97
CA VAL A 197 -12.33 13.13 -1.23
C VAL A 197 -13.64 13.31 -1.98
N ARG A 198 -14.32 12.19 -2.27
CA ARG A 198 -15.63 12.18 -2.92
C ARG A 198 -16.61 11.26 -2.20
N GLY A 199 -17.81 11.75 -1.91
CA GLY A 199 -18.89 10.98 -1.32
C GLY A 199 -20.22 11.42 -1.89
N GLU A 200 -21.15 10.47 -2.03
CA GLU A 200 -22.55 10.77 -2.36
C GLU A 200 -23.40 10.95 -1.10
N ASP A 201 -23.09 10.19 -0.05
CA ASP A 201 -23.65 10.34 1.29
C ASP A 201 -22.56 10.09 2.36
N PRO A 202 -22.05 11.14 3.05
CA PRO A 202 -22.38 12.55 2.84
C PRO A 202 -21.92 13.05 1.46
N LYS A 203 -22.60 14.06 0.92
CA LYS A 203 -22.22 14.69 -0.36
C LYS A 203 -20.96 15.54 -0.15
N ILE A 204 -19.82 15.04 -0.64
CA ILE A 204 -18.51 15.68 -0.55
C ILE A 204 -17.84 15.57 -1.92
N ASP A 205 -17.25 16.67 -2.41
CA ASP A 205 -16.33 16.66 -3.55
C ASP A 205 -15.30 17.75 -3.31
N GLN A 206 -14.19 17.39 -2.67
CA GLN A 206 -13.22 18.36 -2.18
C GLN A 206 -11.80 17.78 -2.11
N SER A 207 -10.81 18.67 -2.21
CA SER A 207 -9.41 18.40 -1.93
C SER A 207 -8.99 18.80 -0.49
N TYR A 208 -8.10 18.01 0.11
CA TYR A 208 -7.51 18.29 1.43
C TYR A 208 -5.99 18.19 1.35
N SER A 209 -5.27 19.10 2.02
CA SER A 209 -3.80 19.11 2.00
C SER A 209 -3.21 17.82 2.59
N PHE A 210 -2.16 17.31 1.93
CA PHE A 210 -1.30 16.25 2.47
C PHE A 210 -0.56 16.64 3.74
N LYS A 211 -0.43 17.93 4.06
CA LYS A 211 0.38 18.40 5.18
C LYS A 211 -0.39 18.37 6.49
N ASP A 212 -1.62 18.87 6.49
CA ASP A 212 -2.36 19.18 7.71
C ASP A 212 -3.85 18.80 7.69
N CYS A 213 -4.32 18.15 6.62
CA CYS A 213 -5.73 17.81 6.41
C CYS A 213 -6.67 19.02 6.31
N SER A 214 -6.14 20.22 6.05
CA SER A 214 -6.95 21.41 5.80
C SER A 214 -7.64 21.32 4.43
N LYS A 215 -8.82 21.92 4.33
CA LYS A 215 -9.61 21.98 3.11
C LYS A 215 -8.96 22.98 2.14
N VAL A 216 -8.72 22.56 0.90
CA VAL A 216 -8.07 23.39 -0.12
C VAL A 216 -8.89 23.43 -1.40
N ASP A 217 -8.72 24.51 -2.17
CA ASP A 217 -9.39 24.70 -3.44
C ASP A 217 -8.71 23.88 -4.55
N LYS A 218 -9.25 23.98 -5.77
CA LYS A 218 -8.71 23.30 -6.95
C LYS A 218 -7.27 23.68 -7.31
N ASN A 219 -6.76 24.78 -6.77
CA ASN A 219 -5.40 25.27 -6.98
C ASN A 219 -4.48 24.93 -5.79
N GLY A 220 -4.99 24.24 -4.76
CA GLY A 220 -4.26 23.94 -3.52
C GLY A 220 -4.21 25.12 -2.55
N ALA A 221 -4.94 26.21 -2.79
CA ALA A 221 -5.01 27.32 -1.84
C ALA A 221 -5.99 26.97 -0.70
N PRO A 222 -5.70 27.36 0.56
CA PRO A 222 -6.62 27.15 1.67
C PRO A 222 -8.00 27.73 1.38
N THR A 223 -9.06 26.93 1.48
CA THR A 223 -10.43 27.45 1.44
C THR A 223 -10.75 27.99 2.83
N GLY A 224 -10.47 29.27 3.06
CA GLY A 224 -10.66 29.88 4.36
C GLY A 224 -12.10 29.77 4.89
N LYS A 225 -12.21 29.36 6.16
CA LYS A 225 -13.06 30.04 7.13
C LYS A 225 -12.20 30.26 8.38
N GLY A 226 -11.72 31.48 8.56
CA GLY A 226 -11.03 31.88 9.77
C GLY A 226 -12.05 31.98 10.89
N ASP A 227 -12.28 30.88 11.62
CA ASP A 227 -12.89 30.93 12.94
C ASP A 227 -11.75 31.02 13.97
N ALA A 228 -11.10 32.19 14.02
CA ALA A 228 -10.23 32.55 15.13
C ALA A 228 -11.01 33.48 16.05
N ALA A 229 -11.19 33.00 17.28
CA ALA A 229 -11.86 33.67 18.36
C ALA A 229 -11.19 35.00 18.77
N GLY A 230 -12.01 35.91 19.31
CA GLY A 230 -11.60 36.83 20.38
C GLY A 230 -10.79 38.05 19.95
N GLY A 231 -11.44 39.01 19.32
CA GLY A 231 -11.03 40.41 19.38
C GLY A 231 -11.83 41.13 20.46
N GLU A 232 -11.47 40.94 21.74
CA GLU A 232 -11.77 41.96 22.75
C GLU A 232 -10.85 43.15 22.47
N GLY A 233 -11.47 44.27 22.15
CA GLY A 233 -10.82 45.56 21.94
C GLY A 233 -11.83 46.63 22.29
N GLU A 234 -12.25 46.65 23.57
CA GLU A 234 -12.75 47.86 24.19
C GLU A 234 -11.62 48.90 24.15
N GLY A 235 -11.85 49.99 23.42
CA GLY A 235 -11.01 51.16 23.39
C GLY A 235 -11.92 52.37 23.20
N GLY A 236 -12.70 52.66 24.25
CA GLY A 236 -13.48 53.87 24.37
C GLY A 236 -12.59 55.08 24.65
N ASP A 237 -12.96 56.17 23.99
CA ASP A 237 -12.95 57.59 24.38
C ASP A 237 -11.78 58.16 25.19
N GLY A 238 -11.22 59.25 24.66
CA GLY A 238 -10.31 60.15 25.36
C GLY A 238 -9.91 61.35 24.50
N ASP A 239 -10.58 62.46 24.75
CA ASP A 239 -10.58 63.72 23.99
C ASP A 239 -9.26 64.51 23.95
N ALA A 240 -9.24 65.38 22.93
CA ALA A 240 -8.64 66.71 22.80
C ALA A 240 -7.75 67.30 23.92
N GLU A 241 -6.56 67.77 23.52
CA GLU A 241 -6.18 69.21 23.55
C GLU A 241 -5.09 69.51 22.51
#